data_AF-A0A0H3LS22-F1
#
_entry.id   AF-A0A0H3LS22-F1
#
_cell.length_a   1.000
_cell.length_b   1.000
_cell.length_c   1.000
_cell.angle_alpha   90.00
_cell.angle_beta   90.00
_cell.angle_gamma   90.00
#
_symmetry.space_group_name_H-M   'P 1'
#
loop_
_entity.id
_entity.type
_entity.pdbx_description
1 polymer ?
#
loop_
_entity_poly.entity_id
_entity_poly.type
_entity_poly.pdbx_seq_one_letter_code
_entity_poly.pdbx_strand_id
1 'polypeptide(L)' 'MEAKLIERVALNDEFQAACQRYAHGNGSSMAIAGEALRAAGMPELLQAAVLVRDYLHRNGTRQGDVPLALIEAIRATGAA' A
#
# COMPACT_ATOMS: atom_id res chain seq x y z
N MET A 1 3.37 10.01 19.08
CA MET A 1 2.09 9.80 18.37
C MET A 1 2.15 8.58 17.44
N GLU A 2 3.33 8.19 16.92
CA GLU A 2 3.55 6.96 16.12
C GLU A 2 3.16 5.65 16.79
N ALA A 3 3.44 5.46 18.09
CA ALA A 3 3.11 4.21 18.79
C ALA A 3 1.61 3.85 18.66
N LYS A 4 0.72 4.85 18.69
CA LYS A 4 -0.72 4.66 18.51
C LYS A 4 -1.10 4.22 17.10
N LEU A 5 -0.36 4.66 16.09
CA LEU A 5 -0.60 4.28 14.70
C LEU A 5 -0.21 2.82 14.48
N ILE A 6 0.99 2.45 14.93
CA ILE A 6 1.51 1.09 14.80
C ILE A 6 0.63 0.11 15.58
N GLU A 7 0.23 0.42 16.82
CA GLU A 7 -0.71 -0.40 17.59
C GLU A 7 -2.05 -0.55 16.89
N ARG A 8 -2.62 0.53 16.35
CA ARG A 8 -3.90 0.47 15.64
C ARG A 8 -3.84 -0.44 14.42
N VAL A 9 -2.75 -0.40 13.66
CA VAL A 9 -2.54 -1.31 12.51
C VAL A 9 -2.34 -2.74 13.00
N ALA A 10 -1.50 -2.95 14.02
CA ALA A 10 -1.18 -4.27 14.55
C ALA A 10 -2.42 -4.97 15.16
N LEU A 11 -3.34 -4.23 15.76
CA LEU A 11 -4.59 -4.74 16.35
C LEU A 11 -5.74 -4.85 15.36
N ASN A 12 -5.54 -4.52 14.08
CA ASN A 12 -6.59 -4.62 13.07
C ASN A 12 -6.73 -6.09 12.59
N ASP A 13 -7.94 -6.64 12.69
CA ASP A 13 -8.23 -8.03 12.36
C ASP A 13 -7.90 -8.39 10.90
N GLU A 14 -8.21 -7.50 9.95
CA GLU A 14 -7.93 -7.72 8.53
C GLU A 14 -6.42 -7.70 8.23
N PHE A 15 -5.69 -6.79 8.87
CA PHE A 15 -4.23 -6.76 8.80
C PHE A 15 -3.60 -8.04 9.38
N GLN A 16 -4.09 -8.50 10.54
CA GLN A 16 -3.65 -9.76 11.13
C GLN A 16 -3.97 -10.96 10.23
N ALA A 17 -5.17 -11.02 9.66
CA ALA A 17 -5.56 -12.08 8.73
C ALA A 17 -4.71 -12.07 7.46
N ALA A 18 -4.37 -10.89 6.92
CA ALA A 18 -3.46 -10.77 5.78
C ALA A 18 -2.04 -11.27 6.13
N CYS A 19 -1.52 -10.92 7.30
CA CYS A 19 -0.24 -11.42 7.80
C CYS A 19 -0.24 -12.95 7.95
N GLN A 20 -1.31 -13.51 8.53
CA GLN A 20 -1.45 -14.95 8.68
C GLN A 20 -1.48 -15.65 7.32
N ARG A 21 -2.28 -15.18 6.36
CA ARG A 21 -2.32 -15.77 5.00
C ARG A 21 -0.94 -15.77 4.34
N TYR A 22 -0.19 -14.68 4.48
CA TYR A 22 1.17 -14.59 3.94
C TYR A 22 2.13 -15.58 4.59
N ALA A 23 2.09 -15.72 5.92
CA ALA A 23 2.92 -16.67 6.64
C ALA A 23 2.64 -18.13 6.24
N HIS A 24 1.40 -18.46 5.86
CA HIS A 24 0.99 -19.79 5.40
C HIS A 24 1.18 -20.00 3.89
N GLY A 25 1.81 -19.07 3.17
CA GLY A 25 2.10 -19.19 1.73
C GLY A 25 0.92 -18.89 0.79
N ASN A 26 -0.26 -18.60 1.33
CA ASN A 26 -1.48 -18.29 0.56
C ASN A 26 -1.81 -16.79 0.54
N GLY A 27 -0.84 -15.94 0.83
CA GLY A 27 -1.00 -14.48 0.91
C GLY A 27 0.01 -13.70 0.06
N SER A 28 -0.12 -12.38 0.06
CA SER A 28 0.76 -11.47 -0.68
C SER A 28 1.20 -10.31 0.21
N SER A 29 2.46 -9.88 0.08
CA SER A 29 2.97 -8.67 0.74
C SER A 29 2.19 -7.42 0.33
N MET A 30 1.61 -7.39 -0.87
CA MET A 30 0.73 -6.31 -1.32
C MET A 30 -0.60 -6.29 -0.56
N ALA A 31 -1.13 -7.46 -0.18
CA ALA A 31 -2.34 -7.53 0.64
C ALA A 31 -2.07 -7.01 2.05
N ILE A 32 -0.91 -7.35 2.63
CA ILE A 32 -0.46 -6.83 3.93
C ILE A 32 -0.34 -5.30 3.88
N ALA A 33 0.37 -4.77 2.89
CA ALA A 33 0.54 -3.32 2.72
C ALA A 33 -0.81 -2.60 2.52
N GLY A 34 -1.72 -3.21 1.76
CA GLY A 34 -3.06 -2.69 1.54
C GLY A 34 -3.87 -2.58 2.82
N GLU A 35 -3.93 -3.65 3.62
CA GLU A 35 -4.63 -3.63 4.91
C GLU A 35 -3.96 -2.70 5.93
N ALA A 36 -2.64 -2.58 5.90
CA ALA A 36 -1.93 -1.62 6.76
C ALA A 36 -2.35 -0.17 6.48
N LEU A 37 -2.45 0.22 5.20
CA LEU A 37 -2.88 1.57 4.80
C LEU A 37 -4.35 1.82 5.14
N ARG A 38 -5.22 0.80 5.00
CA ARG A 38 -6.62 0.89 5.44
C ARG A 38 -6.73 1.07 6.95
N ALA A 39 -6.04 0.25 7.73
CA ALA A 39 -6.03 0.34 9.19
C ALA A 39 -5.38 1.65 9.70
N ALA A 40 -4.45 2.22 8.93
CA ALA A 40 -3.88 3.53 9.17
C ALA A 40 -4.85 4.69 8.85
N GLY A 41 -5.98 4.41 8.18
CA GLY A 41 -6.92 5.43 7.74
C GLY A 41 -6.34 6.34 6.65
N MET A 42 -5.50 5.79 5.77
CA MET A 42 -4.80 6.50 4.69
C MET A 42 -5.23 5.96 3.31
N PRO A 43 -6.52 6.06 2.94
CA PRO A 43 -7.04 5.52 1.67
C PRO A 43 -6.40 6.16 0.43
N GLU A 44 -5.98 7.42 0.51
CA GLU A 44 -5.27 8.14 -0.54
C GLU A 44 -3.91 7.52 -0.86
N LEU A 45 -3.17 7.09 0.17
CA LEU A 45 -1.88 6.41 -0.03
C LEU A 45 -2.08 5.01 -0.62
N LEU A 46 -3.17 4.33 -0.27
CA LEU A 46 -3.53 3.06 -0.90
C LEU A 46 -3.85 3.24 -2.38
N GLN A 47 -4.62 4.28 -2.72
CA GLN A 47 -4.93 4.61 -4.12
C GLN A 47 -3.65 4.94 -4.90
N ALA A 48 -2.75 5.72 -4.32
CA ALA A 48 -1.46 6.03 -4.93
C ALA A 48 -0.61 4.78 -5.15
N ALA A 49 -0.54 3.85 -4.18
CA ALA A 49 0.19 2.60 -4.31
C ALA A 49 -0.35 1.70 -5.44
N VAL A 50 -1.67 1.66 -5.62
CA VAL A 50 -2.31 0.93 -6.74
C VAL A 50 -1.95 1.56 -8.07
N LEU A 51 -2.02 2.90 -8.19
CA LEU A 51 -1.66 3.63 -9.40
C LEU A 51 -0.19 3.41 -9.79
N VAL A 52 0.71 3.47 -8.80
CA VAL A 52 2.14 3.20 -9.00
C VAL A 52 2.36 1.79 -9.53
N ARG A 53 1.73 0.78 -8.92
CA ARG A 53 1.81 -0.61 -9.37
C ARG A 53 1.33 -0.75 -10.82
N ASP A 54 0.19 -0.16 -11.16
CA ASP A 54 -0.42 -0.30 -12.49
C ASP A 54 0.40 0.42 -13.56
N TYR A 55 1.06 1.52 -13.20
CA TYR A 55 2.03 2.18 -14.08
C TYR A 55 3.24 1.28 -14.35
N LEU A 56 3.87 0.76 -13.29
CA LEU A 56 5.05 -0.11 -13.39
C LEU A 56 4.74 -1.41 -14.15
N HIS A 57 3.54 -1.95 -13.99
CA HIS A 57 3.11 -3.14 -14.72
C HIS A 57 2.96 -2.87 -16.22
N ARG A 58 2.44 -1.70 -16.60
CA ARG A 58 2.23 -1.29 -18.00
C ARG A 58 3.53 -0.90 -18.71
N ASN A 59 4.43 -0.24 -18.01
CA ASN A 59 5.66 0.31 -18.60
C ASN A 59 6.90 -0.58 -18.40
N GLY A 60 6.76 -1.69 -17.66
CA GLY A 60 7.87 -2.49 -17.19
C GLY A 60 8.50 -1.91 -15.92
N THR A 61 9.30 -2.72 -15.22
CA THR A 61 9.92 -2.32 -13.96
C THR A 61 11.37 -1.89 -14.19
N ARG A 62 11.63 -0.57 -14.20
CA ARG A 62 12.98 -0.03 -14.03
C ARG A 62 13.04 0.78 -12.74
N GLN A 63 14.21 0.78 -12.11
CA GLN A 63 14.43 1.42 -10.80
C GLN A 63 14.12 2.94 -10.81
N GLY A 64 14.17 3.59 -11.97
CA GLY A 64 13.80 5.00 -12.17
C GLY A 64 12.30 5.27 -12.41
N ASP A 65 11.47 4.24 -12.57
CA ASP A 65 10.06 4.41 -12.92
C ASP A 65 9.18 4.63 -11.68
N VAL A 66 9.64 4.19 -10.49
CA VAL A 66 8.89 4.33 -9.23
C VAL A 66 8.67 5.79 -8.84
N PRO A 67 9.68 6.69 -8.87
CA PRO A 67 9.47 8.10 -8.59
C PRO A 67 8.53 8.80 -9.58
N LEU A 68 8.62 8.45 -10.87
CA LEU A 68 7.75 9.01 -11.92
C LEU A 68 6.30 8.56 -11.72
N ALA A 69 6.10 7.26 -11.47
CA ALA A 69 4.80 6.69 -11.17
C ALA A 69 4.16 7.32 -9.91
N LEU A 70 4.97 7.63 -8.89
CA LEU A 70 4.50 8.28 -7.67
C LEU A 70 4.04 9.72 -7.93
N ILE A 71 4.79 10.48 -8.74
CA ILE A 71 4.43 11.84 -9.14
C ILE A 71 3.11 11.84 -9.93
N GLU A 72 2.94 10.90 -10.87
CA GLU A 72 1.69 10.77 -11.63
C GLU A 72 0.51 10.37 -10.74
N ALA A 73 0.73 9.45 -9.79
CA ALA A 73 -0.29 9.03 -8.83
C ALA A 73 -0.75 10.19 -7.93
N ILE A 74 0.17 11.00 -7.41
CA ILE A 74 -0.16 12.19 -6.61
C ILE A 74 -1.00 13.17 -7.43
N ARG A 75 -0.61 13.47 -8.68
CA ARG A 75 -1.41 14.34 -9.57
C ARG A 75 -2.82 13.79 -9.79
N ALA A 76 -2.98 12.48 -9.96
CA ALA A 76 -4.29 11.86 -10.22
C ALA A 76 -5.22 11.91 -9.00
N THR A 77 -4.69 12.01 -7.78
CA THR A 77 -5.49 12.13 -6.54
C THR A 77 -5.96 13.55 -6.23
N GLY A 78 -5.54 14.56 -7.00
CA GLY A 78 -5.94 15.96 -6.76
C GLY A 78 -5.26 16.62 -5.56
N ALA A 79 -4.27 15.97 -4.94
CA ALA A 79 -3.41 16.57 -3.94
C ALA A 79 -2.34 17.44 -4.64
N ALA A 80 -2.70 18.67 -5.00
CA ALA A 80 -1.81 19.72 -5.48
C ALA A 80 -2.00 20.99 -4.66
#